data_AF-I1JXL4-F1
#
_entry.id   AF-I1JXL4-F1
#
_cell.length_a   1.000
_cell.length_b   1.000
_cell.length_c   1.000
_cell.angle_alpha   90.00
_cell.angle_beta   90.00
_cell.angle_gamma   90.00
#
_symmetry.space_group_name_H-M   'P 1'
#
loop_
_entity.id
_entity.type
_entity.pdbx_description
1 polymer ?
#
loop_
_entity_poly.entity_id
_entity_poly.type
_entity_poly.pdbx_seq_one_letter_code
_entity_poly.pdbx_strand_id
1 'polypeptide(L)'
;MEKPSSSSSSRRKSSTKVKASTDANTNLSMLNEDLLQNILARLPALHFASAACVSKSWNSLCNRILTRPKLSSAISLNPSLPDAVNEVVHKVLSEPIRPHFAIANIGTGFSTAKTLCLIRQSLGSNIPVIVTVASGIMGRDAVTDEFKEVKWGALFSGFGEESYTRFINEGLVLTVGYLPGLKVEAVPLRRPTKTQAIWVDNFIKDIKEYSASVSSSPFPVGIILFGEASSDMKLVLEKLDHAMPMDTVIVGDERGSFDFVHKSGNDSRIICSKKGNIEAVALVFARDRNRSLGTIRFHVALSNGVSTVGPRYKAASVKSNNADCSTWLTARREGQQENLDGQSILLDINNLLDNHVESPDLHIGVIKHRKLSTGAEKPMPRTCISYHGVVGYDIKLLLCRCSTSSSTLIFLSFSGFV
;
A
#
# COMPACT_ATOMS: atom_id res chain seq x y z
N MET A 1 -56.77 -0.95 55.83
CA MET A 1 -57.69 0.17 56.16
C MET A 1 -56.85 1.36 56.57
N GLU A 2 -57.09 2.48 55.90
CA GLU A 2 -56.98 3.90 56.30
C GLU A 2 -55.86 4.38 57.26
N LYS A 3 -55.12 5.39 56.76
CA LYS A 3 -54.38 6.44 57.51
C LYS A 3 -55.38 7.29 58.34
N PRO A 4 -55.00 8.05 59.40
CA PRO A 4 -54.02 9.14 59.28
C PRO A 4 -53.25 9.68 60.53
N SER A 5 -52.22 10.48 60.21
CA SER A 5 -51.61 11.67 60.86
C SER A 5 -51.58 11.86 62.39
N SER A 6 -50.40 12.20 62.91
CA SER A 6 -50.20 13.48 63.64
C SER A 6 -48.72 13.91 63.66
N SER A 7 -48.54 15.23 63.64
CA SER A 7 -47.34 16.03 63.46
C SER A 7 -46.50 16.24 64.73
N SER A 8 -45.19 16.45 64.60
CA SER A 8 -44.45 17.38 65.46
C SER A 8 -43.11 17.83 64.85
N SER A 9 -42.62 18.94 65.38
CA SER A 9 -41.75 19.96 64.79
C SER A 9 -40.23 19.70 64.83
N SER A 10 -39.56 20.41 63.91
CA SER A 10 -38.28 21.13 64.08
C SER A 10 -36.96 20.35 64.20
N ARG A 11 -36.07 20.54 63.22
CA ARG A 11 -34.80 21.29 63.37
C ARG A 11 -34.06 21.35 62.04
N ARG A 12 -33.94 22.56 61.48
CA ARG A 12 -32.97 22.88 60.44
C ARG A 12 -31.56 22.78 61.04
N LYS A 13 -30.71 21.91 60.49
CA LYS A 13 -29.25 22.05 60.60
C LYS A 13 -28.72 22.44 59.23
N SER A 14 -28.27 23.68 59.13
CA SER A 14 -27.40 24.17 58.06
C SER A 14 -26.07 23.43 58.13
N SER A 15 -25.67 22.76 57.06
CA SER A 15 -24.26 22.42 56.84
C SER A 15 -23.79 23.13 55.58
N THR A 16 -22.68 23.84 55.76
CA THR A 16 -22.07 24.80 54.86
C THR A 16 -21.41 24.09 53.69
N LYS A 17 -21.54 24.67 52.50
CA LYS A 17 -20.82 24.32 51.26
C LYS A 17 -19.33 24.05 51.52
N VAL A 18 -18.85 22.92 51.02
CA VAL A 18 -17.53 22.86 50.35
C VAL A 18 -17.82 22.69 48.87
N LYS A 19 -17.89 23.81 48.17
CA LYS A 19 -18.01 23.85 46.71
C LYS A 19 -16.60 23.54 46.20
N ALA A 20 -16.38 22.30 45.78
CA ALA A 20 -15.17 21.95 45.05
C ALA A 20 -15.03 22.92 43.86
N SER A 21 -13.87 23.57 43.81
CA SER A 21 -13.46 24.58 42.85
C SER A 21 -13.84 24.18 41.43
N THR A 22 -14.86 24.86 40.90
CA THR A 22 -15.34 24.77 39.52
C THR A 22 -14.56 25.75 38.63
N ASP A 23 -13.28 25.99 38.92
CA ASP A 23 -12.49 27.05 38.27
C ASP A 23 -11.53 26.50 37.19
N ALA A 24 -11.31 25.17 37.14
CA ALA A 24 -10.48 24.57 36.09
C ALA A 24 -11.22 24.43 34.74
N ASN A 25 -12.55 24.27 34.76
CA ASN A 25 -13.34 24.05 33.54
C ASN A 25 -13.68 25.34 32.78
N THR A 26 -13.50 26.51 33.39
CA THR A 26 -13.89 27.81 32.81
C THR A 26 -12.75 28.45 31.98
N ASN A 27 -11.50 28.09 32.25
CA ASN A 27 -10.35 28.73 31.60
C ASN A 27 -10.16 28.35 30.11
N LEU A 28 -10.50 27.12 29.71
CA LEU A 28 -10.41 26.71 28.30
C LEU A 28 -11.59 27.18 27.44
N SER A 29 -12.73 27.51 28.04
CA SER A 29 -13.85 28.13 27.31
C SER A 29 -13.63 29.62 26.99
N MET A 30 -12.64 30.26 27.61
CA MET A 30 -12.25 31.65 27.33
C MET A 30 -11.04 31.76 26.38
N LEU A 31 -10.44 30.63 25.99
CA LEU A 31 -9.38 30.63 24.99
C LEU A 31 -9.94 31.08 23.63
N ASN A 32 -9.21 31.94 22.93
CA ASN A 32 -9.49 32.22 21.52
C ASN A 32 -9.49 30.90 20.72
N GLU A 33 -10.53 30.67 19.92
CA GLU A 33 -10.70 29.50 19.04
C GLU A 33 -9.46 29.24 18.17
N ASP A 34 -8.75 30.29 17.73
CA ASP A 34 -7.51 30.15 16.96
C ASP A 34 -6.35 29.58 17.80
N LEU A 35 -6.26 30.00 19.06
CA LEU A 35 -5.23 29.52 19.98
C LEU A 35 -5.52 28.07 20.39
N LEU A 36 -6.79 27.74 20.62
CA LEU A 36 -7.23 26.37 20.87
C LEU A 36 -6.94 25.47 19.66
N GLN A 37 -7.25 25.91 18.44
CA GLN A 37 -6.93 25.15 17.24
C GLN A 37 -5.42 24.88 17.12
N ASN A 38 -4.58 25.88 17.39
CA ASN A 38 -3.12 25.72 17.36
C ASN A 38 -2.61 24.71 18.39
N ILE A 39 -3.20 24.68 19.59
CA ILE A 39 -2.87 23.67 20.60
C ILE A 39 -3.29 22.28 20.10
N LEU A 40 -4.54 22.13 19.64
CA LEU A 40 -5.08 20.86 19.15
C LEU A 40 -4.28 20.32 17.95
N ALA A 41 -3.82 21.20 17.06
CA ALA A 41 -3.04 20.82 15.88
C ALA A 41 -1.67 20.22 16.20
N ARG A 42 -1.17 20.36 17.44
CA ARG A 42 0.12 19.83 17.90
C ARG A 42 -0.02 18.59 18.78
N LEU A 43 -1.24 18.13 19.05
CA LEU A 43 -1.46 16.95 19.87
C LEU A 43 -1.15 15.67 19.10
N PRO A 44 -0.57 14.66 19.75
CA PRO A 44 -0.52 13.31 19.22
C PRO A 44 -1.93 12.79 18.91
N ALA A 45 -2.03 11.87 17.96
CA ALA A 45 -3.31 11.36 17.44
C ALA A 45 -4.26 10.87 18.54
N LEU A 46 -3.73 10.20 19.56
CA LEU A 46 -4.52 9.68 20.69
C LEU A 46 -5.19 10.81 21.48
N HIS A 47 -4.41 11.80 21.93
CA HIS A 47 -4.93 12.94 22.69
C HIS A 47 -5.83 13.83 21.82
N PHE A 48 -5.51 13.96 20.53
CA PHE A 48 -6.35 14.63 19.56
C PHE A 48 -7.73 13.97 19.40
N ALA A 49 -7.78 12.64 19.38
CA ALA A 49 -9.03 11.89 19.35
C ALA A 49 -9.86 12.11 20.63
N SER A 50 -9.23 12.09 21.80
CA SER A 50 -9.90 12.41 23.07
C SER A 50 -10.46 13.83 23.08
N ALA A 51 -9.68 14.80 22.60
CA ALA A 51 -10.09 16.20 22.48
C ALA A 51 -11.34 16.37 21.60
N ALA A 52 -11.42 15.63 20.50
CA ALA A 52 -12.59 15.65 19.61
C ALA A 52 -13.88 15.14 20.27
N CYS A 53 -13.79 14.39 21.38
CA CYS A 53 -14.95 13.88 22.11
C CYS A 53 -15.41 14.78 23.27
N VAL A 54 -14.70 15.88 23.56
CA VAL A 54 -15.01 16.76 24.70
C VAL A 54 -16.32 17.53 24.51
N SER A 55 -16.51 18.16 23.34
CA SER A 55 -17.70 18.96 23.04
C SER A 55 -17.95 19.08 21.54
N LYS A 56 -19.13 19.58 21.15
CA LYS A 56 -19.44 19.86 19.73
C LYS A 56 -18.50 20.92 19.12
N SER A 57 -18.11 21.95 19.87
CA SER A 57 -17.17 22.98 19.42
C SER A 57 -15.78 22.38 19.18
N TRP A 58 -15.25 21.61 20.14
CA TRP A 58 -13.95 20.95 20.00
C TRP A 58 -13.93 19.94 18.85
N ASN A 59 -15.01 19.16 18.69
CA ASN A 59 -15.14 18.27 17.54
C ASN A 59 -15.10 19.04 16.22
N SER A 60 -15.80 20.18 16.14
CA SER A 60 -15.79 21.04 14.95
C SER A 60 -14.37 21.54 14.63
N LEU A 61 -13.64 22.04 15.63
CA LEU A 61 -12.24 22.43 15.49
C LEU A 61 -11.33 21.29 15.05
N CYS A 62 -11.46 20.12 15.66
CA CYS A 62 -10.70 18.93 15.27
C CYS A 62 -11.01 18.51 13.83
N ASN A 63 -12.26 18.61 13.39
CA ASN A 63 -12.64 18.35 12.00
C ASN A 63 -12.06 19.41 11.06
N ARG A 64 -11.91 20.67 11.49
CA ARG A 64 -11.25 21.74 10.73
C ARG A 64 -9.75 21.45 10.51
N ILE A 65 -9.07 20.94 11.54
CA ILE A 65 -7.67 20.50 11.46
C ILE A 65 -7.52 19.33 10.48
N LEU A 66 -8.45 18.37 10.54
CA LEU A 66 -8.48 17.19 9.68
C LEU A 66 -9.37 17.38 8.44
N THR A 67 -9.25 18.50 7.75
CA THR A 67 -10.02 18.77 6.51
C THR A 67 -9.39 18.15 5.26
N ARG A 68 -8.09 17.87 5.29
CA ARG A 68 -7.32 17.42 4.11
C ARG A 68 -6.86 15.97 4.24
N PRO A 69 -6.69 15.27 3.09
CA PRO A 69 -5.97 14.01 3.05
C PRO A 69 -4.62 14.10 3.76
N LYS A 70 -4.28 13.09 4.55
CA LYS A 70 -2.99 12.97 5.22
C LYS A 70 -2.49 11.53 5.11
N LEU A 71 -1.22 11.38 4.71
CA LEU A 71 -0.47 10.13 4.77
C LEU A 71 0.69 10.35 5.73
N SER A 72 0.85 9.44 6.69
CA SER A 72 1.93 9.44 7.66
C SER A 72 2.68 8.13 7.52
N SER A 73 3.99 8.17 7.32
CA SER A 73 4.81 6.97 7.10
C SER A 73 6.12 7.07 7.86
N ALA A 74 6.58 5.93 8.38
CA ALA A 74 7.85 5.82 9.10
C ALA A 74 8.47 4.44 8.89
N ILE A 75 9.81 4.38 8.89
CA ILE A 75 10.59 3.14 8.87
C ILE A 75 11.30 2.92 10.22
N SER A 76 11.38 1.68 10.66
CA SER A 76 12.28 1.24 11.72
C SER A 76 13.12 0.07 11.24
N LEU A 77 14.40 0.11 11.58
CA LEU A 77 15.36 -0.97 11.36
C LEU A 77 15.77 -1.64 12.68
N ASN A 78 14.98 -1.46 13.74
CA ASN A 78 15.21 -2.11 15.01
C ASN A 78 15.00 -3.64 14.83
N PRO A 79 15.95 -4.49 15.26
CA PRO A 79 15.83 -5.94 15.11
C PRO A 79 14.71 -6.56 15.97
N SER A 80 14.24 -5.84 16.99
CA SER A 80 13.14 -6.28 17.84
C SER A 80 11.79 -5.85 17.26
N LEU A 81 10.96 -6.82 16.84
CA LEU A 81 9.64 -6.51 16.27
C LEU A 81 8.75 -5.62 17.17
N PRO A 82 8.61 -5.87 18.49
CA PRO A 82 7.85 -4.98 19.36
C PRO A 82 8.36 -3.55 19.38
N ASP A 83 9.69 -3.37 19.45
CA ASP A 83 10.30 -2.05 19.52
C ASP A 83 10.20 -1.34 18.16
N ALA A 84 10.43 -2.06 17.06
CA ALA A 84 10.22 -1.56 15.71
C ALA A 84 8.78 -1.07 15.49
N VAL A 85 7.78 -1.85 15.95
CA VAL A 85 6.37 -1.43 15.88
C VAL A 85 6.12 -0.20 16.74
N ASN A 86 6.63 -0.16 17.96
CA ASN A 86 6.48 0.99 18.86
C ASN A 86 7.07 2.27 18.26
N GLU A 87 8.28 2.20 17.69
CA GLU A 87 8.95 3.31 17.02
C GLU A 87 8.11 3.86 15.87
N VAL A 88 7.69 3.00 14.92
CA VAL A 88 6.92 3.48 13.77
C VAL A 88 5.52 3.95 14.15
N VAL A 89 4.85 3.29 15.11
CA VAL A 89 3.52 3.69 15.61
C VAL A 89 3.60 5.06 16.28
N HIS A 90 4.57 5.23 17.18
CA HIS A 90 4.79 6.51 17.86
C HIS A 90 5.05 7.62 16.84
N LYS A 91 5.86 7.34 15.82
CA LYS A 91 6.16 8.32 14.77
C LYS A 91 4.93 8.66 13.94
N VAL A 92 4.20 7.67 13.40
CA VAL A 92 3.06 7.94 12.51
C VAL A 92 1.87 8.60 13.22
N LEU A 93 1.76 8.42 14.54
CA LEU A 93 0.73 9.00 15.41
C LEU A 93 1.20 10.25 16.19
N SER A 94 2.41 10.73 15.95
CA SER A 94 2.99 11.89 16.65
C SER A 94 2.23 13.20 16.40
N GLU A 95 1.52 13.29 15.27
CA GLU A 95 0.69 14.42 14.89
C GLU A 95 -0.79 14.01 14.76
N PRO A 96 -1.73 14.98 14.74
CA PRO A 96 -3.14 14.68 14.51
C PRO A 96 -3.36 13.89 13.21
N ILE A 97 -3.97 12.71 13.36
CA ILE A 97 -4.47 11.87 12.27
C ILE A 97 -5.59 10.98 12.81
N ARG A 98 -6.58 10.66 11.98
CA ARG A 98 -7.60 9.63 12.27
C ARG A 98 -7.45 8.51 11.25
N PRO A 99 -6.76 7.41 11.57
CA PRO A 99 -6.49 6.35 10.60
C PRO A 99 -7.78 5.86 9.92
N HIS A 100 -7.77 5.77 8.58
CA HIS A 100 -8.79 5.08 7.77
C HIS A 100 -8.28 3.74 7.25
N PHE A 101 -6.97 3.58 7.11
CA PHE A 101 -6.32 2.33 6.74
C PHE A 101 -4.85 2.36 7.19
N ALA A 102 -4.21 1.20 7.22
CA ALA A 102 -2.76 1.09 7.38
C ALA A 102 -2.17 0.01 6.45
N ILE A 103 -0.95 0.27 5.97
CA ILE A 103 -0.14 -0.66 5.18
C ILE A 103 1.19 -0.82 5.89
N ALA A 104 1.58 -2.04 6.18
CA ALA A 104 2.85 -2.37 6.80
C ALA A 104 3.68 -3.25 5.86
N ASN A 105 4.86 -2.79 5.48
CA ASN A 105 5.83 -3.58 4.73
C ASN A 105 6.92 -4.04 5.69
N ILE A 106 7.16 -5.35 5.80
CA ILE A 106 8.16 -5.92 6.70
C ILE A 106 9.21 -6.74 5.98
N GLY A 107 10.36 -6.84 6.64
CA GLY A 107 11.40 -7.81 6.37
C GLY A 107 10.98 -9.26 6.61
N THR A 108 11.64 -10.18 5.94
CA THR A 108 11.42 -11.63 6.11
C THR A 108 11.79 -12.12 7.52
N GLY A 109 12.57 -11.34 8.29
CA GLY A 109 12.87 -11.61 9.69
C GLY A 109 11.68 -11.43 10.64
N PHE A 110 10.62 -10.73 10.21
CA PHE A 110 9.46 -10.45 11.05
C PHE A 110 8.24 -11.33 10.74
N SER A 111 7.56 -11.75 11.80
CA SER A 111 6.32 -12.50 11.69
C SER A 111 5.14 -11.58 11.39
N THR A 112 4.61 -11.66 10.18
CA THR A 112 3.44 -10.92 9.70
C THR A 112 2.22 -10.99 10.64
N ALA A 113 1.93 -12.17 11.22
CA ALA A 113 0.84 -12.35 12.18
C ALA A 113 1.05 -11.54 13.47
N LYS A 114 2.27 -11.58 14.01
CA LYS A 114 2.63 -10.81 15.21
C LYS A 114 2.63 -9.32 14.92
N THR A 115 3.15 -8.91 13.77
CA THR A 115 3.14 -7.52 13.30
C THR A 115 1.71 -6.98 13.21
N LEU A 116 0.80 -7.71 12.56
CA LEU A 116 -0.61 -7.33 12.47
C LEU A 116 -1.24 -7.15 13.86
N CYS A 117 -0.96 -8.07 14.79
CA CYS A 117 -1.48 -8.00 16.14
C CYS A 117 -1.02 -6.72 16.88
N LEU A 118 0.28 -6.43 16.85
CA LEU A 118 0.87 -5.26 17.53
C LEU A 118 0.37 -3.94 16.92
N ILE A 119 0.29 -3.84 15.59
CA ILE A 119 -0.25 -2.66 14.91
C ILE A 119 -1.72 -2.45 15.30
N ARG A 120 -2.52 -3.51 15.38
CA ARG A 120 -3.94 -3.42 15.77
C ARG A 120 -4.14 -3.02 17.22
N GLN A 121 -3.28 -3.46 18.13
CA GLN A 121 -3.30 -3.00 19.51
C GLN A 121 -3.13 -1.48 19.59
N SER A 122 -2.39 -0.90 18.64
CA SER A 122 -2.10 0.53 18.59
C SER A 122 -3.13 1.36 17.79
N LEU A 123 -3.52 0.90 16.60
CA LEU A 123 -4.42 1.64 15.69
C LEU A 123 -5.90 1.32 15.88
N GLY A 124 -6.22 0.27 16.65
CA GLY A 124 -7.56 -0.25 16.83
C GLY A 124 -7.97 -1.29 15.77
N SER A 125 -9.13 -1.89 15.98
CA SER A 125 -9.66 -2.99 15.15
C SER A 125 -10.58 -2.55 14.02
N ASN A 126 -10.84 -1.26 13.86
CA ASN A 126 -11.91 -0.74 12.99
C ASN A 126 -11.40 -0.19 11.65
N ILE A 127 -10.14 -0.45 11.31
CA ILE A 127 -9.56 -0.03 10.04
C ILE A 127 -8.95 -1.24 9.34
N PRO A 128 -8.99 -1.31 8.00
CA PRO A 128 -8.24 -2.30 7.27
C PRO A 128 -6.73 -2.10 7.48
N VAL A 129 -6.04 -3.19 7.81
CA VAL A 129 -4.57 -3.24 7.93
C VAL A 129 -4.07 -4.35 7.01
N ILE A 130 -3.15 -3.99 6.12
CA ILE A 130 -2.50 -4.92 5.19
C ILE A 130 -1.04 -5.06 5.60
N VAL A 131 -0.58 -6.30 5.80
CA VAL A 131 0.83 -6.60 6.10
C VAL A 131 1.44 -7.38 4.95
N THR A 132 2.45 -6.78 4.33
CA THR A 132 3.21 -7.32 3.21
C THR A 132 4.65 -7.59 3.64
N VAL A 133 5.26 -8.59 3.03
CA VAL A 133 6.69 -8.87 3.08
C VAL A 133 7.29 -8.31 1.80
N ALA A 134 8.28 -7.44 1.93
CA ALA A 134 8.95 -6.84 0.78
C ALA A 134 10.27 -7.56 0.45
N SER A 135 11.06 -7.06 -0.50
CA SER A 135 12.48 -7.44 -0.67
C SER A 135 13.44 -6.29 -0.30
N GLY A 136 12.88 -5.24 0.27
CA GLY A 136 13.55 -4.03 0.67
C GLY A 136 12.52 -3.02 1.12
N ILE A 137 12.96 -2.05 1.91
CA ILE A 137 12.13 -1.01 2.46
C ILE A 137 12.86 0.32 2.40
N MET A 138 12.09 1.39 2.19
CA MET A 138 12.59 2.75 2.21
C MET A 138 11.62 3.66 2.97
N GLY A 139 12.14 4.71 3.57
CA GLY A 139 11.32 5.70 4.26
C GLY A 139 12.12 6.63 5.16
N ARG A 140 11.40 7.46 5.91
CA ARG A 140 11.98 8.32 6.94
C ARG A 140 12.06 7.56 8.26
N ASP A 141 13.25 7.43 8.80
CA ASP A 141 13.53 6.69 10.02
C ASP A 141 12.78 7.30 11.21
N ALA A 142 12.13 6.42 11.98
CA ALA A 142 11.22 6.83 13.05
C ALA A 142 11.92 7.58 14.19
N VAL A 143 13.22 7.32 14.40
CA VAL A 143 14.01 7.86 15.52
C VAL A 143 14.84 9.05 15.06
N THR A 144 15.52 8.92 13.92
CA THR A 144 16.51 9.89 13.42
C THR A 144 15.95 10.90 12.43
N ASP A 145 14.74 10.68 11.90
CA ASP A 145 14.15 11.46 10.81
C ASP A 145 14.97 11.49 9.50
N GLU A 146 16.02 10.67 9.40
CA GLU A 146 16.82 10.52 8.18
C GLU A 146 16.12 9.59 7.18
N PHE A 147 16.34 9.85 5.89
CA PHE A 147 15.89 8.92 4.86
C PHE A 147 16.81 7.70 4.83
N LYS A 148 16.20 6.52 4.89
CA LYS A 148 16.91 5.24 4.81
C LYS A 148 16.28 4.37 3.75
N GLU A 149 17.13 3.67 3.02
CA GLU A 149 16.76 2.62 2.08
C GLU A 149 17.58 1.39 2.41
N VAL A 150 16.91 0.25 2.55
CA VAL A 150 17.54 -1.03 2.82
C VAL A 150 17.00 -2.02 1.80
N LYS A 151 17.91 -2.56 0.98
CA LYS A 151 17.63 -3.69 0.11
C LYS A 151 18.09 -4.96 0.81
N TRP A 152 17.23 -5.97 0.83
CA TRP A 152 17.53 -7.25 1.43
C TRP A 152 18.29 -8.13 0.44
N GLY A 153 19.34 -8.80 0.91
CA GLY A 153 20.07 -9.78 0.11
C GLY A 153 19.11 -10.84 -0.42
N ALA A 154 19.15 -11.08 -1.72
CA ALA A 154 18.21 -11.97 -2.38
C ALA A 154 18.17 -13.35 -1.69
N LEU A 155 16.97 -13.93 -1.56
CA LEU A 155 16.75 -15.35 -1.21
C LEU A 155 17.39 -16.34 -2.22
N PHE A 156 18.27 -15.88 -3.11
CA PHE A 156 18.86 -16.61 -4.22
C PHE A 156 20.38 -16.44 -4.36
N SER A 157 21.09 -15.81 -3.41
CA SER A 157 22.56 -15.87 -3.41
C SER A 157 23.05 -17.21 -2.85
N GLY A 158 22.87 -18.26 -3.64
CA GLY A 158 23.80 -19.37 -3.60
C GLY A 158 25.14 -18.87 -4.17
N PHE A 159 26.23 -19.24 -3.51
CA PHE A 159 27.63 -18.91 -3.80
C PHE A 159 28.13 -17.57 -3.25
N GLY A 160 28.93 -17.66 -2.18
CA GLY A 160 29.74 -16.57 -1.65
C GLY A 160 29.78 -16.57 -0.12
N GLU A 161 30.70 -17.34 0.45
CA GLU A 161 31.09 -17.22 1.86
C GLU A 161 31.68 -15.82 2.10
N GLU A 162 30.90 -14.83 2.51
CA GLU A 162 31.43 -13.71 3.29
C GLU A 162 30.41 -13.22 4.34
N SER A 163 30.91 -13.11 5.56
CA SER A 163 30.22 -12.88 6.82
C SER A 163 29.67 -11.46 6.98
N TYR A 164 28.67 -11.06 6.19
CA TYR A 164 27.94 -9.80 6.38
C TYR A 164 26.62 -10.00 7.12
N THR A 165 26.74 -9.83 8.45
CA THR A 165 25.77 -9.29 9.41
C THR A 165 24.46 -10.05 9.67
N ARG A 166 24.38 -10.62 10.87
CA ARG A 166 23.31 -11.36 11.56
C ARG A 166 21.89 -10.74 11.67
N PHE A 167 21.58 -9.64 10.97
CA PHE A 167 20.28 -8.92 11.02
C PHE A 167 19.57 -8.88 9.65
N ILE A 168 19.89 -9.86 8.81
CA ILE A 168 19.51 -9.94 7.41
C ILE A 168 17.98 -9.95 7.32
N ASN A 169 17.39 -8.81 6.96
CA ASN A 169 15.95 -8.63 6.68
C ASN A 169 15.05 -8.37 7.89
N GLU A 170 15.53 -7.67 8.90
CA GLU A 170 14.69 -7.13 9.97
C GLU A 170 14.44 -5.63 9.73
N GLY A 171 13.16 -5.26 9.67
CA GLY A 171 12.74 -3.90 9.38
C GLY A 171 11.27 -3.80 9.06
N LEU A 172 10.69 -2.63 9.33
CA LEU A 172 9.27 -2.36 9.19
C LEU A 172 9.06 -0.94 8.68
N VAL A 173 8.25 -0.80 7.63
CA VAL A 173 7.65 0.48 7.22
C VAL A 173 6.17 0.43 7.52
N LEU A 174 5.67 1.40 8.29
CA LEU A 174 4.25 1.57 8.53
C LEU A 174 3.78 2.84 7.84
N THR A 175 2.74 2.73 7.01
CA THR A 175 2.05 3.85 6.38
C THR A 175 0.60 3.88 6.84
N VAL A 176 0.17 5.01 7.40
CA VAL A 176 -1.19 5.25 7.90
C VAL A 176 -1.81 6.38 7.10
N GLY A 177 -3.03 6.15 6.60
CA GLY A 177 -3.73 7.14 5.79
C GLY A 177 -5.03 7.61 6.40
N TYR A 178 -5.28 8.91 6.29
CA TYR A 178 -6.55 9.58 6.56
C TYR A 178 -7.04 10.28 5.29
N LEU A 179 -8.22 9.88 4.83
CA LEU A 179 -8.81 10.37 3.58
C LEU A 179 -10.24 10.86 3.86
N PRO A 180 -10.43 12.13 4.25
CA PRO A 180 -11.76 12.65 4.56
C PRO A 180 -12.67 12.59 3.33
N GLY A 181 -13.88 12.06 3.49
CA GLY A 181 -14.83 11.88 2.37
C GLY A 181 -14.68 10.57 1.60
N LEU A 182 -13.74 9.69 1.99
CA LEU A 182 -13.63 8.33 1.47
C LEU A 182 -13.83 7.30 2.59
N LYS A 183 -14.44 6.18 2.26
CA LYS A 183 -14.40 4.94 3.03
C LYS A 183 -13.44 3.96 2.38
N VAL A 184 -12.75 3.20 3.22
CA VAL A 184 -11.72 2.26 2.80
C VAL A 184 -12.05 0.89 3.34
N GLU A 185 -11.90 -0.15 2.51
CA GLU A 185 -12.06 -1.54 2.92
C GLU A 185 -11.13 -2.46 2.16
N ALA A 186 -10.74 -3.56 2.79
CA ALA A 186 -10.01 -4.63 2.16
C ALA A 186 -10.96 -5.70 1.59
N VAL A 187 -10.93 -5.88 0.27
CA VAL A 187 -11.69 -6.89 -0.47
C VAL A 187 -10.74 -7.98 -0.95
N PRO A 188 -10.87 -9.24 -0.51
CA PRO A 188 -9.97 -10.31 -0.93
C PRO A 188 -10.44 -11.01 -2.22
N LEU A 189 -9.49 -11.35 -3.07
CA LEU A 189 -9.63 -12.25 -4.20
C LEU A 189 -9.50 -13.68 -3.72
N ARG A 190 -10.63 -14.37 -3.53
CA ARG A 190 -10.62 -15.75 -3.05
C ARG A 190 -10.58 -16.74 -4.22
N ARG A 191 -9.72 -17.75 -4.13
CA ARG A 191 -9.67 -18.91 -5.03
C ARG A 191 -10.70 -19.96 -4.56
N PRO A 192 -11.88 -20.10 -5.21
CA PRO A 192 -12.67 -21.32 -5.09
C PRO A 192 -12.04 -22.45 -5.91
N THR A 193 -12.49 -23.68 -5.70
CA THR A 193 -12.14 -24.89 -6.47
C THR A 193 -12.56 -24.87 -7.95
N LYS A 194 -12.96 -23.72 -8.51
CA LYS A 194 -13.49 -23.54 -9.88
C LYS A 194 -12.51 -22.76 -10.79
N THR A 195 -12.85 -22.61 -12.06
CA THR A 195 -12.04 -21.93 -13.10
C THR A 195 -11.71 -20.46 -12.77
N GLN A 196 -10.53 -20.01 -13.20
CA GLN A 196 -9.96 -18.68 -12.92
C GLN A 196 -10.90 -17.52 -13.24
N ALA A 197 -11.50 -17.54 -14.44
CA ALA A 197 -12.30 -16.44 -14.95
C ALA A 197 -13.51 -16.08 -14.07
N ILE A 198 -14.17 -17.08 -13.47
CA ILE A 198 -15.42 -16.92 -12.72
C ILE A 198 -15.19 -16.18 -11.41
N TRP A 199 -14.09 -16.47 -10.71
CA TRP A 199 -13.84 -15.82 -9.43
C TRP A 199 -13.23 -14.42 -9.57
N VAL A 200 -12.55 -14.12 -10.69
CA VAL A 200 -12.18 -12.73 -11.00
C VAL A 200 -13.43 -11.88 -11.20
N ASP A 201 -14.47 -12.43 -11.85
CA ASP A 201 -15.76 -11.73 -12.00
C ASP A 201 -16.45 -11.50 -10.65
N ASN A 202 -16.43 -12.49 -9.76
CA ASN A 202 -16.93 -12.34 -8.39
C ASN A 202 -16.14 -11.27 -7.61
N PHE A 203 -14.82 -11.22 -7.75
CA PHE A 203 -14.01 -10.20 -7.10
C PHE A 203 -14.34 -8.78 -7.57
N ILE A 204 -14.50 -8.60 -8.88
CA ILE A 204 -14.93 -7.31 -9.45
C ILE A 204 -16.32 -6.95 -8.94
N LYS A 205 -17.21 -7.93 -8.85
CA LYS A 205 -18.55 -7.75 -8.27
C LYS A 205 -18.47 -7.34 -6.80
N ASP A 206 -17.67 -8.00 -5.98
CA ASP A 206 -17.49 -7.68 -4.55
C ASP A 206 -16.98 -6.24 -4.36
N ILE A 207 -16.04 -5.79 -5.20
CA ILE A 207 -15.53 -4.40 -5.19
C ILE A 207 -16.65 -3.40 -5.53
N LYS A 208 -17.47 -3.71 -6.54
CA LYS A 208 -18.60 -2.86 -6.96
C LYS A 208 -19.71 -2.81 -5.91
N GLU A 209 -20.03 -3.95 -5.31
CA GLU A 209 -21.03 -4.06 -4.23
C GLU A 209 -20.59 -3.27 -2.99
N TYR A 210 -19.32 -3.40 -2.59
CA TYR A 210 -18.78 -2.58 -1.51
C TYR A 210 -18.91 -1.09 -1.83
N SER A 211 -18.48 -0.67 -3.02
CA SER A 211 -18.51 0.74 -3.44
C SER A 211 -19.94 1.30 -3.47
N ALA A 212 -20.91 0.51 -3.94
CA ALA A 212 -22.33 0.86 -3.94
C ALA A 212 -22.92 0.90 -2.52
N SER A 213 -22.42 0.10 -1.59
CA SER A 213 -22.93 0.07 -0.21
C SER A 213 -22.58 1.34 0.59
N VAL A 214 -21.44 1.97 0.29
CA VAL A 214 -20.93 3.14 1.02
C VAL A 214 -21.08 4.45 0.26
N SER A 215 -21.27 4.39 -1.06
CA SER A 215 -21.33 5.54 -1.96
C SER A 215 -22.62 5.55 -2.80
N SER A 216 -22.85 6.62 -3.57
CA SER A 216 -23.93 6.69 -4.56
C SER A 216 -23.57 6.08 -5.92
N SER A 217 -22.36 5.52 -6.05
CA SER A 217 -21.81 4.94 -7.27
C SER A 217 -21.31 3.51 -7.03
N PRO A 218 -21.49 2.57 -7.97
CA PRO A 218 -20.88 1.25 -7.85
C PRO A 218 -19.37 1.27 -8.12
N PHE A 219 -18.78 2.43 -8.44
CA PHE A 219 -17.37 2.52 -8.82
C PHE A 219 -16.52 3.17 -7.72
N PRO A 220 -15.38 2.55 -7.35
CA PRO A 220 -14.44 3.16 -6.43
C PRO A 220 -13.70 4.34 -7.08
N VAL A 221 -13.12 5.19 -6.24
CA VAL A 221 -12.25 6.31 -6.65
C VAL A 221 -10.83 5.82 -6.91
N GLY A 222 -10.37 4.81 -6.17
CA GLY A 222 -9.06 4.20 -6.35
C GLY A 222 -8.99 2.81 -5.73
N ILE A 223 -8.00 2.04 -6.18
CA ILE A 223 -7.73 0.68 -5.72
C ILE A 223 -6.20 0.53 -5.55
N ILE A 224 -5.76 0.00 -4.41
CA ILE A 224 -4.40 -0.54 -4.25
C ILE A 224 -4.51 -2.06 -4.19
N LEU A 225 -3.92 -2.75 -5.17
CA LEU A 225 -3.94 -4.21 -5.27
C LEU A 225 -2.66 -4.81 -4.69
N PHE A 226 -2.81 -5.86 -3.89
CA PHE A 226 -1.70 -6.65 -3.35
C PHE A 226 -1.88 -8.08 -3.85
N GLY A 227 -1.08 -8.48 -4.84
CA GLY A 227 -1.05 -9.85 -5.38
C GLY A 227 -0.14 -10.75 -4.56
N GLU A 228 -0.41 -12.05 -4.62
CA GLU A 228 0.43 -13.09 -4.02
C GLU A 228 1.44 -13.57 -5.06
N ALA A 229 2.71 -13.72 -4.69
CA ALA A 229 3.80 -14.09 -5.58
C ALA A 229 3.57 -15.38 -6.40
N SER A 230 2.69 -16.26 -5.92
CA SER A 230 2.32 -17.53 -6.57
C SER A 230 1.22 -17.42 -7.64
N SER A 231 0.59 -16.25 -7.80
CA SER A 231 -0.57 -16.07 -8.68
C SER A 231 -0.29 -15.11 -9.84
N ASP A 232 -0.78 -15.45 -11.04
CA ASP A 232 -0.75 -14.57 -12.20
C ASP A 232 -1.88 -13.53 -12.11
N MET A 233 -1.53 -12.29 -11.76
CA MET A 233 -2.47 -11.16 -11.64
C MET A 233 -2.83 -10.51 -12.97
N LYS A 234 -2.25 -10.94 -14.10
CA LYS A 234 -2.50 -10.32 -15.41
C LYS A 234 -3.98 -10.29 -15.76
N LEU A 235 -4.67 -11.43 -15.63
CA LEU A 235 -6.11 -11.52 -15.93
C LEU A 235 -6.95 -10.64 -14.98
N VAL A 236 -6.56 -10.56 -13.70
CA VAL A 236 -7.23 -9.75 -12.68
C VAL A 236 -7.14 -8.27 -13.06
N LEU A 237 -5.93 -7.81 -13.38
CA LEU A 237 -5.68 -6.44 -13.81
C LEU A 237 -6.40 -6.10 -15.12
N GLU A 238 -6.39 -7.00 -16.11
CA GLU A 238 -7.09 -6.81 -17.39
C GLU A 238 -8.60 -6.67 -17.20
N LYS A 239 -9.22 -7.55 -16.40
CA LYS A 239 -10.66 -7.46 -16.13
C LYS A 239 -11.01 -6.25 -15.26
N LEU A 240 -10.17 -5.87 -14.28
CA LEU A 240 -10.38 -4.65 -13.49
C LEU A 240 -10.30 -3.40 -14.37
N ASP A 241 -9.26 -3.27 -15.20
CA ASP A 241 -9.06 -2.14 -16.11
C ASP A 241 -10.19 -2.00 -17.15
N HIS A 242 -10.81 -3.11 -17.53
CA HIS A 242 -12.00 -3.12 -18.39
C HIS A 242 -13.29 -2.79 -17.63
N ALA A 243 -13.44 -3.27 -16.38
CA ALA A 243 -14.67 -3.14 -15.61
C ALA A 243 -14.83 -1.80 -14.87
N MET A 244 -13.74 -1.03 -14.72
CA MET A 244 -13.69 0.24 -14.00
C MET A 244 -13.69 1.44 -14.96
N PRO A 245 -14.29 2.59 -14.56
CA PRO A 245 -14.22 3.83 -15.32
C PRO A 245 -12.78 4.34 -15.48
N MET A 246 -12.52 5.11 -16.54
CA MET A 246 -11.21 5.72 -16.83
C MET A 246 -10.62 6.56 -15.67
N ASP A 247 -11.48 7.17 -14.86
CA ASP A 247 -11.09 7.98 -13.72
C ASP A 247 -10.65 7.15 -12.49
N THR A 248 -10.83 5.82 -12.53
CA THR A 248 -10.47 4.93 -11.43
C THR A 248 -8.99 4.61 -11.48
N VAL A 249 -8.27 5.02 -10.44
CA VAL A 249 -6.84 4.69 -10.31
C VAL A 249 -6.67 3.29 -9.75
N ILE A 250 -5.87 2.47 -10.42
CA ILE A 250 -5.48 1.13 -9.95
C ILE A 250 -3.95 1.09 -9.89
N VAL A 251 -3.42 0.90 -8.68
CA VAL A 251 -1.99 0.73 -8.42
C VAL A 251 -1.78 -0.49 -7.53
N GLY A 252 -0.55 -0.93 -7.33
CA GLY A 252 -0.31 -2.08 -6.46
C GLY A 252 0.99 -2.80 -6.71
N ASP A 253 1.16 -3.90 -5.98
CA ASP A 253 2.22 -4.87 -6.16
C ASP A 253 1.63 -6.16 -6.73
N GLU A 254 2.09 -6.55 -7.93
CA GLU A 254 1.65 -7.77 -8.62
C GLU A 254 2.16 -9.03 -7.93
N ARG A 255 3.34 -8.96 -7.29
CA ARG A 255 4.10 -10.12 -6.80
C ARG A 255 4.56 -9.95 -5.36
N GLY A 256 3.76 -9.25 -4.57
CA GLY A 256 3.99 -9.15 -3.14
C GLY A 256 3.84 -10.52 -2.47
N SER A 257 4.44 -10.67 -1.31
CA SER A 257 4.01 -11.70 -0.36
C SER A 257 3.19 -10.98 0.71
N PHE A 258 1.86 -11.01 0.62
CA PHE A 258 1.01 -10.50 1.70
C PHE A 258 0.55 -11.69 2.53
N ASP A 259 0.79 -11.69 3.83
CA ASP A 259 0.40 -12.84 4.65
C ASP A 259 -0.97 -12.63 5.30
N PHE A 260 -1.30 -11.39 5.66
CA PHE A 260 -2.51 -11.09 6.45
C PHE A 260 -3.16 -9.76 6.09
N VAL A 261 -4.49 -9.79 6.07
CA VAL A 261 -5.33 -8.60 5.97
C VAL A 261 -6.45 -8.66 6.99
N HIS A 262 -6.74 -7.51 7.62
CA HIS A 262 -7.89 -7.33 8.48
C HIS A 262 -9.01 -6.58 7.75
N LYS A 263 -10.26 -7.04 7.89
CA LYS A 263 -11.44 -6.40 7.32
C LYS A 263 -12.12 -5.54 8.38
N SER A 264 -12.48 -4.30 8.04
CA SER A 264 -13.15 -3.38 8.96
C SER A 264 -14.67 -3.58 8.95
N GLY A 265 -15.24 -4.26 9.95
CA GLY A 265 -16.69 -4.36 10.12
C GLY A 265 -17.14 -5.38 11.17
N ASN A 266 -18.43 -5.75 11.15
CA ASN A 266 -19.05 -6.74 12.07
C ASN A 266 -18.47 -8.16 11.95
N ASP A 267 -17.62 -8.41 10.95
CA ASP A 267 -17.00 -9.70 10.70
C ASP A 267 -15.52 -9.57 11.08
N SER A 268 -15.16 -9.99 12.30
CA SER A 268 -13.81 -9.89 12.88
C SER A 268 -12.76 -10.79 12.20
N ARG A 269 -13.00 -11.22 10.96
CA ARG A 269 -12.19 -12.22 10.27
C ARG A 269 -10.88 -11.63 9.80
N ILE A 270 -9.80 -12.17 10.35
CA ILE A 270 -8.46 -12.05 9.78
C ILE A 270 -8.40 -12.93 8.53
N ILE A 271 -8.07 -12.32 7.40
CA ILE A 271 -7.89 -12.98 6.11
C ILE A 271 -6.39 -13.30 5.99
N CYS A 272 -6.04 -14.56 5.70
CA CYS A 272 -4.64 -15.01 5.59
C CYS A 272 -4.40 -15.75 4.27
N SER A 273 -3.39 -15.34 3.51
CA SER A 273 -3.03 -15.95 2.22
C SER A 273 -2.51 -17.39 2.37
N LYS A 274 -1.77 -17.69 3.44
CA LYS A 274 -1.16 -19.02 3.72
C LYS A 274 -2.16 -20.18 3.80
N LYS A 275 -3.47 -19.91 3.92
CA LYS A 275 -4.51 -20.96 3.81
C LYS A 275 -4.85 -21.34 2.37
N GLY A 276 -4.07 -20.90 1.36
CA GLY A 276 -4.18 -21.32 -0.04
C GLY A 276 -5.41 -20.80 -0.79
N ASN A 277 -6.22 -19.96 -0.14
CA ASN A 277 -7.53 -19.56 -0.64
C ASN A 277 -7.62 -18.09 -1.05
N ILE A 278 -6.58 -17.28 -0.84
CA ILE A 278 -6.58 -15.86 -1.25
C ILE A 278 -5.38 -15.61 -2.15
N GLU A 279 -5.63 -15.05 -3.34
CA GLU A 279 -4.61 -14.77 -4.36
C GLU A 279 -4.22 -13.30 -4.42
N ALA A 280 -5.11 -12.42 -3.96
CA ALA A 280 -4.85 -10.99 -3.89
C ALA A 280 -5.78 -10.34 -2.87
N VAL A 281 -5.47 -9.09 -2.50
CA VAL A 281 -6.38 -8.21 -1.77
C VAL A 281 -6.37 -6.84 -2.41
N ALA A 282 -7.56 -6.30 -2.65
CA ALA A 282 -7.76 -4.92 -3.05
C ALA A 282 -8.10 -4.06 -1.83
N LEU A 283 -7.31 -3.03 -1.57
CA LEU A 283 -7.69 -1.92 -0.72
C LEU A 283 -8.51 -0.93 -1.55
N VAL A 284 -9.81 -0.89 -1.32
CA VAL A 284 -10.79 -0.17 -2.15
C VAL A 284 -11.13 1.16 -1.50
N PHE A 285 -10.97 2.25 -2.24
CA PHE A 285 -11.30 3.61 -1.80
C PHE A 285 -12.59 4.05 -2.47
N ALA A 286 -13.69 4.10 -1.71
CA ALA A 286 -15.01 4.49 -2.20
C ALA A 286 -15.48 5.81 -1.58
N ARG A 287 -16.28 6.58 -2.31
CA ARG A 287 -16.77 7.88 -1.83
C ARG A 287 -17.73 7.68 -0.65
N ASP A 288 -17.54 8.41 0.44
CA ASP A 288 -18.48 8.35 1.57
C ASP A 288 -19.71 9.19 1.28
N ARG A 289 -20.88 8.55 1.15
CA ARG A 289 -22.15 9.26 0.95
C ARG A 289 -22.53 10.17 2.12
N ASN A 290 -22.02 9.90 3.32
CA ASN A 290 -22.36 10.62 4.55
C ASN A 290 -21.41 11.79 4.85
N ARG A 291 -20.32 11.96 4.08
CA ARG A 291 -19.33 13.03 4.30
C ARG A 291 -19.04 13.76 3.00
N SER A 292 -19.71 14.90 2.82
CA SER A 292 -19.52 15.82 1.69
C SER A 292 -18.35 16.79 1.89
N LEU A 293 -17.17 16.29 2.27
CA LEU A 293 -15.97 17.11 2.41
C LEU A 293 -15.16 17.09 1.11
N GLY A 294 -15.58 17.90 0.13
CA GLY A 294 -14.90 18.04 -1.15
C GLY A 294 -14.81 16.74 -1.97
N THR A 295 -14.11 16.78 -3.10
CA THR A 295 -13.87 15.61 -3.95
C THR A 295 -12.39 15.27 -3.91
N ILE A 296 -12.06 14.09 -3.38
CA ILE A 296 -10.71 13.53 -3.52
C ILE A 296 -10.58 12.90 -4.90
N ARG A 297 -9.51 13.27 -5.61
CA ARG A 297 -9.08 12.64 -6.86
C ARG A 297 -7.67 12.11 -6.67
N PHE A 298 -7.44 10.86 -7.04
CA PHE A 298 -6.09 10.30 -7.07
C PHE A 298 -5.40 10.73 -8.36
N HIS A 299 -4.17 11.18 -8.23
CA HIS A 299 -3.27 11.42 -9.34
C HIS A 299 -2.18 10.36 -9.29
N VAL A 300 -1.95 9.69 -10.41
CA VAL A 300 -0.86 8.71 -10.51
C VAL A 300 0.37 9.43 -11.03
N ALA A 301 1.42 9.45 -10.22
CA ALA A 301 2.75 9.76 -10.67
C ALA A 301 3.47 8.42 -10.90
N LEU A 302 3.73 8.09 -12.15
CA LEU A 302 4.57 6.96 -12.50
C LEU A 302 6.02 7.47 -12.50
N SER A 303 6.80 7.10 -11.49
CA SER A 303 8.25 7.17 -11.65
C SER A 303 8.62 6.17 -12.73
N ASN A 304 9.55 6.55 -13.61
CA ASN A 304 10.10 5.56 -14.53
C ASN A 304 10.78 4.45 -13.75
N GLY A 305 11.20 4.66 -12.48
CA GLY A 305 11.78 3.65 -11.57
C GLY A 305 13.10 3.05 -12.05
N VAL A 306 13.45 3.35 -13.29
CA VAL A 306 14.57 2.86 -14.04
C VAL A 306 15.09 3.99 -14.92
N SER A 307 16.41 4.20 -14.93
CA SER A 307 17.08 5.14 -15.82
C SER A 307 17.33 4.45 -17.15
N THR A 308 16.83 5.02 -18.24
CA THR A 308 17.06 4.49 -19.58
C THR A 308 18.52 4.74 -19.96
N VAL A 309 19.26 3.67 -20.23
CA VAL A 309 20.68 3.74 -20.60
C VAL A 309 20.88 3.04 -21.94
N GLY A 310 21.62 3.70 -22.83
CA GLY A 310 22.00 3.14 -24.12
C GLY A 310 20.99 3.33 -25.25
N PRO A 311 21.30 2.76 -26.44
CA PRO A 311 20.50 2.95 -27.64
C PRO A 311 19.17 2.18 -27.58
N ARG A 312 18.23 2.56 -28.45
CA ARG A 312 16.95 1.84 -28.62
C ARG A 312 17.21 0.56 -29.40
N TYR A 313 16.66 -0.56 -28.95
CA TYR A 313 16.79 -1.83 -29.64
C TYR A 313 15.42 -2.30 -30.16
N LYS A 314 15.44 -2.99 -31.30
CA LYS A 314 14.29 -3.72 -31.85
C LYS A 314 14.53 -5.21 -31.66
N ALA A 315 13.53 -5.92 -31.13
CA ALA A 315 13.58 -7.37 -31.06
C ALA A 315 13.69 -7.94 -32.47
N ALA A 316 14.71 -8.78 -32.71
CA ALA A 316 14.92 -9.48 -33.97
C ALA A 316 14.34 -10.89 -33.93
N SER A 317 14.47 -11.57 -32.80
CA SER A 317 13.84 -12.87 -32.53
C SER A 317 13.43 -12.94 -31.06
N VAL A 318 12.28 -13.57 -30.78
CA VAL A 318 11.76 -13.78 -29.42
C VAL A 318 11.28 -15.22 -29.31
N LYS A 319 11.82 -15.97 -28.35
CA LYS A 319 11.43 -17.35 -28.07
C LYS A 319 11.08 -17.48 -26.59
N SER A 320 9.88 -17.95 -26.29
CA SER A 320 9.47 -18.28 -24.93
C SER A 320 9.98 -19.68 -24.56
N ASN A 321 10.66 -19.81 -23.43
CA ASN A 321 10.97 -21.09 -22.81
C ASN A 321 10.05 -21.29 -21.60
N ASN A 322 9.15 -22.26 -21.72
CA ASN A 322 8.15 -22.57 -20.70
C ASN A 322 8.71 -23.36 -19.52
N ALA A 323 9.84 -24.06 -19.69
CA ALA A 323 10.44 -24.86 -18.63
C ALA A 323 11.11 -23.97 -17.56
N ASP A 324 11.81 -22.92 -18.01
CA ASP A 324 12.58 -22.02 -17.12
C ASP A 324 11.87 -20.68 -16.88
N CYS A 325 10.61 -20.55 -17.31
CA CYS A 325 9.84 -19.30 -17.25
C CYS A 325 10.64 -18.08 -17.75
N SER A 326 11.39 -18.27 -18.84
CA SER A 326 12.28 -17.26 -19.41
C SER A 326 11.91 -16.94 -20.86
N THR A 327 12.13 -15.69 -21.26
CA THR A 327 12.05 -15.28 -22.65
C THR A 327 13.46 -15.04 -23.16
N TRP A 328 13.79 -15.68 -24.28
CA TRP A 328 15.04 -15.50 -24.99
C TRP A 328 14.82 -14.52 -26.12
N LEU A 329 15.67 -13.52 -26.23
CA LEU A 329 15.58 -12.57 -27.32
C LEU A 329 16.95 -12.24 -27.90
N THR A 330 16.95 -11.97 -29.21
CA THR A 330 18.00 -11.23 -29.89
C THR A 330 17.47 -9.85 -30.23
N ALA A 331 18.35 -8.85 -30.24
CA ALA A 331 17.97 -7.49 -30.55
C ALA A 331 18.92 -6.89 -31.58
N ARG A 332 18.41 -5.95 -32.37
CA ARG A 332 19.19 -5.11 -33.29
C ARG A 332 19.05 -3.66 -32.87
N ARG A 333 20.10 -2.86 -33.02
CA ARG A 333 20.00 -1.41 -32.77
C ARG A 333 19.03 -0.78 -33.76
N GLU A 334 18.25 0.18 -33.30
CA GLU A 334 17.34 0.91 -34.17
C GLU A 334 18.12 1.62 -35.29
N GLY A 335 17.76 1.32 -36.56
CA GLY A 335 18.47 1.82 -37.74
C GLY A 335 19.55 0.89 -38.29
N GLN A 336 19.90 -0.20 -37.60
CA GLN A 336 20.87 -1.20 -38.05
C GLN A 336 20.21 -2.53 -38.44
N GLN A 337 20.77 -3.23 -39.43
CA GLN A 337 20.32 -4.56 -39.84
C GLN A 337 20.98 -5.69 -39.06
N GLU A 338 22.14 -5.44 -38.47
CA GLU A 338 22.90 -6.46 -37.72
C GLU A 338 22.22 -6.83 -36.41
N ASN A 339 22.12 -8.13 -36.17
CA ASN A 339 21.64 -8.68 -34.90
C ASN A 339 22.79 -8.68 -33.90
N LEU A 340 22.55 -8.15 -32.71
CA LEU A 340 23.48 -8.20 -31.60
C LEU A 340 23.13 -9.38 -30.70
N ASP A 341 24.16 -10.10 -30.26
CA ASP A 341 24.03 -11.12 -29.24
C ASP A 341 23.86 -10.50 -27.83
N GLY A 342 23.43 -11.31 -26.88
CA GLY A 342 23.16 -10.85 -25.52
C GLY A 342 24.40 -10.34 -24.79
N GLN A 343 25.56 -10.92 -25.07
CA GLN A 343 26.83 -10.53 -24.44
C GLN A 343 27.28 -9.13 -24.91
N SER A 344 27.21 -8.86 -26.21
CA SER A 344 27.54 -7.56 -26.81
C SER A 344 26.65 -6.46 -26.27
N ILE A 345 25.34 -6.76 -26.15
CA ILE A 345 24.39 -5.82 -25.55
C ILE A 345 24.76 -5.53 -24.10
N LEU A 346 25.05 -6.54 -23.26
CA LEU A 346 25.42 -6.31 -21.87
C LEU A 346 26.75 -5.57 -21.71
N LEU A 347 27.74 -5.89 -22.55
CA LEU A 347 29.04 -5.21 -22.58
C LEU A 347 28.89 -3.73 -22.93
N ASP A 348 28.13 -3.41 -23.98
CA ASP A 348 27.84 -2.02 -24.36
C ASP A 348 27.27 -1.23 -23.19
N ILE A 349 26.35 -1.84 -22.45
CA ILE A 349 25.66 -1.15 -21.38
C ILE A 349 26.56 -1.03 -20.14
N ASN A 350 27.32 -2.06 -19.77
CA ASN A 350 28.29 -1.98 -18.68
C ASN A 350 29.35 -0.91 -18.94
N ASN A 351 29.80 -0.77 -20.19
CA ASN A 351 30.72 0.30 -20.60
C ASN A 351 30.08 1.69 -20.46
N LEU A 352 28.77 1.83 -20.71
CA LEU A 352 28.04 3.10 -20.53
C LEU A 352 27.77 3.46 -19.07
N LEU A 353 27.80 2.49 -18.16
CA LEU A 353 27.56 2.69 -16.73
C LEU A 353 28.81 3.11 -15.93
N ASP A 354 29.99 3.09 -16.55
CA ASP A 354 31.27 3.63 -16.07
C ASP A 354 31.49 3.52 -14.54
N ASN A 355 31.47 2.29 -14.00
CA ASN A 355 31.74 1.96 -12.59
C ASN A 355 30.84 2.63 -11.53
N HIS A 356 29.69 3.21 -11.89
CA HIS A 356 28.85 3.93 -10.92
C HIS A 356 27.98 3.03 -10.02
N VAL A 357 27.77 1.75 -10.37
CA VAL A 357 26.93 0.82 -9.61
C VAL A 357 27.52 -0.60 -9.64
N GLU A 358 27.79 -1.17 -8.47
CA GLU A 358 28.55 -2.43 -8.30
C GLU A 358 27.81 -3.70 -8.79
N SER A 359 26.49 -3.62 -9.04
CA SER A 359 25.70 -4.69 -9.68
C SER A 359 24.28 -4.17 -10.01
N PRO A 360 24.06 -3.58 -11.19
CA PRO A 360 22.80 -2.91 -11.47
C PRO A 360 21.71 -3.91 -11.90
N ASP A 361 20.50 -3.77 -11.35
CA ASP A 361 19.35 -4.60 -11.77
C ASP A 361 18.82 -4.11 -13.12
N LEU A 362 19.13 -4.88 -14.15
CA LEU A 362 18.77 -4.63 -15.55
C LEU A 362 17.31 -4.99 -15.84
N HIS A 363 16.61 -4.08 -16.50
CA HIS A 363 15.24 -4.30 -16.96
C HIS A 363 15.07 -3.93 -18.43
N ILE A 364 14.22 -4.69 -19.11
CA ILE A 364 13.80 -4.43 -20.48
C ILE A 364 12.35 -3.97 -20.49
N GLY A 365 12.12 -2.70 -20.84
CA GLY A 365 10.80 -2.15 -21.13
C GLY A 365 10.33 -2.57 -22.52
N VAL A 366 9.14 -3.17 -22.60
CA VAL A 366 8.47 -3.64 -23.82
C VAL A 366 7.11 -2.96 -23.94
N ILE A 367 6.84 -2.35 -25.10
CA ILE A 367 5.53 -1.79 -25.40
C ILE A 367 4.66 -2.88 -26.03
N LYS A 368 3.62 -3.29 -25.31
CA LYS A 368 2.65 -4.31 -25.74
C LYS A 368 1.34 -3.64 -26.17
N HIS A 369 0.80 -4.08 -27.30
CA HIS A 369 -0.57 -3.77 -27.71
C HIS A 369 -1.50 -4.87 -27.19
N ARG A 370 -2.41 -4.53 -26.29
CA ARG A 370 -3.45 -5.45 -25.80
C ARG A 370 -4.62 -5.46 -26.78
N LYS A 371 -5.07 -6.65 -27.16
CA LYS A 371 -6.40 -6.88 -27.75
C LYS A 371 -7.20 -7.67 -26.73
N LEU A 372 -7.98 -6.99 -25.90
CA LEU A 372 -8.92 -7.68 -25.03
C LEU A 372 -10.24 -7.85 -25.78
N SER A 373 -10.68 -9.08 -26.01
CA SER A 373 -12.01 -9.39 -26.53
C SER A 373 -12.85 -9.98 -25.40
N THR A 374 -13.67 -9.17 -24.76
CA THR A 374 -14.70 -9.60 -23.81
C THR A 374 -16.05 -9.58 -24.53
N GLY A 375 -16.49 -10.74 -25.05
CA GLY A 375 -17.80 -10.86 -25.72
C GLY A 375 -17.87 -10.22 -27.11
N ALA A 376 -19.06 -9.70 -27.47
CA ALA A 376 -19.40 -9.21 -28.81
C ALA A 376 -18.86 -7.80 -29.17
N GLU A 377 -18.15 -7.14 -28.24
CA GLU A 377 -17.58 -5.81 -28.49
C GLU A 377 -16.21 -5.89 -29.18
N LYS A 378 -15.95 -4.94 -30.09
CA LYS A 378 -14.67 -4.86 -30.80
C LYS A 378 -13.53 -4.59 -29.81
N PRO A 379 -12.40 -5.31 -29.90
CA PRO A 379 -11.26 -5.12 -29.01
C PRO A 379 -10.71 -3.70 -29.19
N MET A 380 -10.75 -2.90 -28.13
CA MET A 380 -10.15 -1.58 -28.11
C MET A 380 -8.64 -1.72 -27.86
N PRO A 381 -7.75 -1.32 -28.80
CA PRO A 381 -6.32 -1.46 -28.60
C PRO A 381 -5.85 -0.54 -27.47
N ARG A 382 -5.37 -1.11 -26.36
CA ARG A 382 -4.69 -0.38 -25.29
C ARG A 382 -3.20 -0.69 -25.33
N THR A 383 -2.36 0.34 -25.21
CA THR A 383 -0.91 0.18 -25.06
C THR A 383 -0.56 -0.02 -23.58
N CYS A 384 0.36 -0.93 -23.31
CA CYS A 384 0.90 -1.18 -21.98
C CYS A 384 2.42 -1.27 -22.08
N ILE A 385 3.12 -0.71 -21.11
CA ILE A 385 4.56 -0.92 -20.95
C ILE A 385 4.75 -2.02 -19.92
N SER A 386 5.55 -3.04 -20.24
CA SER A 386 5.93 -4.11 -19.32
C SER A 386 7.44 -4.11 -19.15
N TYR A 387 7.94 -4.19 -17.93
CA TYR A 387 9.37 -4.30 -17.64
C TYR A 387 9.73 -5.76 -17.32
N HIS A 388 10.82 -6.23 -17.91
CA HIS A 388 11.31 -7.60 -17.78
C HIS A 388 12.72 -7.60 -17.24
N GLY A 389 12.93 -8.13 -16.03
CA GLY A 389 14.26 -8.24 -15.44
C GLY A 389 15.16 -9.15 -16.27
N VAL A 390 16.39 -8.70 -16.54
CA VAL A 390 17.42 -9.48 -17.22
C VAL A 390 18.10 -10.38 -16.19
N VAL A 391 18.09 -11.68 -16.46
CA VAL A 391 18.57 -12.73 -15.52
C VAL A 391 19.98 -13.18 -15.88
N GLY A 392 20.38 -12.98 -17.14
CA GLY A 392 21.69 -13.37 -17.63
C GLY A 392 21.72 -13.39 -19.16
N TYR A 393 22.77 -14.01 -19.69
CA TYR A 393 22.93 -14.23 -21.13
C TYR A 393 23.43 -15.66 -21.37
N ASP A 394 23.04 -16.22 -22.51
CA ASP A 394 23.75 -17.32 -23.16
C ASP A 394 24.54 -16.72 -24.33
N ILE A 395 25.55 -17.40 -24.85
CA ILE A 395 26.54 -16.94 -25.85
C ILE A 395 25.91 -16.18 -27.03
N LYS A 396 24.61 -16.41 -27.32
CA LYS A 396 23.87 -15.73 -28.39
C LYS A 396 22.61 -14.95 -27.96
N LEU A 397 22.18 -15.01 -26.70
CA LEU A 397 20.82 -14.63 -26.29
C LEU A 397 20.78 -13.90 -24.95
N LEU A 398 19.91 -12.88 -24.83
CA LEU A 398 19.52 -12.30 -23.55
C LEU A 398 18.43 -13.14 -22.90
N LEU A 399 18.62 -13.49 -21.62
CA LEU A 399 17.61 -14.17 -20.80
C LEU A 399 16.85 -13.16 -19.95
N CYS A 400 15.53 -13.12 -20.15
CA CYS A 400 14.64 -12.24 -19.40
C CYS A 400 13.63 -13.05 -18.59
N ARG A 401 13.32 -12.63 -17.36
CA ARG A 401 12.24 -13.20 -16.53
C ARG A 401 10.88 -12.91 -17.19
N CYS A 402 10.06 -13.94 -17.40
CA CYS A 402 8.79 -13.82 -18.11
C CYS A 402 7.71 -13.04 -17.33
N SER A 403 6.98 -12.20 -18.08
CA SER A 403 5.51 -12.24 -18.12
C SER A 403 5.04 -12.00 -19.57
N THR A 404 4.70 -13.08 -20.28
CA THR A 404 4.07 -13.19 -21.63
C THR A 404 4.43 -12.16 -22.71
N SER A 405 5.04 -12.66 -23.79
CA SER A 405 5.47 -11.95 -25.00
C SER A 405 4.38 -11.17 -25.74
N SER A 406 4.74 -10.01 -26.26
CA SER A 406 4.37 -9.63 -27.64
C SER A 406 5.43 -8.68 -28.18
N SER A 407 5.77 -8.85 -29.45
CA SER A 407 6.72 -8.04 -30.21
C SER A 407 6.36 -6.55 -30.16
N THR A 408 7.25 -5.68 -29.64
CA THR A 408 7.59 -4.31 -30.10
C THR A 408 8.44 -3.56 -29.05
N LEU A 409 9.46 -2.83 -29.54
CA LEU A 409 10.45 -1.94 -28.89
C LEU A 409 11.00 -2.33 -27.51
N ILE A 410 12.33 -2.53 -27.46
CA ILE A 410 13.12 -2.82 -26.27
C ILE A 410 13.82 -1.53 -25.82
N PHE A 411 13.58 -1.10 -24.58
CA PHE A 411 14.43 -0.15 -23.88
C PHE A 411 15.09 -0.86 -22.72
N LEU A 412 16.41 -0.77 -22.64
CA LEU A 412 17.16 -1.22 -21.48
C LEU A 412 17.17 -0.08 -20.47
N SER A 413 16.84 -0.42 -19.23
CA SER A 413 16.67 0.53 -18.17
C SER A 413 17.15 -0.10 -16.87
N PHE A 414 17.90 0.64 -16.07
CA PHE A 414 18.47 0.16 -14.81
C PHE A 414 17.79 0.78 -13.61
N SER A 415 17.59 0.02 -12.54
CA SER A 415 17.30 0.64 -11.24
C SER A 415 18.62 0.94 -10.51
N GLY A 416 18.96 2.23 -10.48
CA GLY A 416 19.90 2.85 -9.55
C GLY A 416 19.42 4.27 -9.33
N PHE A 417 19.11 4.66 -8.09
CA PHE A 417 18.79 6.04 -7.78
C PHE A 417 20.08 6.83 -7.59
N VAL A 418 20.16 8.00 -8.23
CA VAL A 418 21.13 9.06 -7.94
C VAL A 418 20.70 9.78 -6.67
#